data_AF-A0A7J8ZTZ4-F1
#
_entry.id   AF-A0A7J8ZTZ4-F1
#
_cell.length_a   1.000
_cell.length_b   1.000
_cell.length_c   1.000
_cell.angle_alpha   90.00
_cell.angle_beta   90.00
_cell.angle_gamma   90.00
#
_symmetry.space_group_name_H-M   'P 1'
#
loop_
_entity.id
_entity.type
_entity.pdbx_description
1 polymer ?
#
loop_
_entity_poly.entity_id
_entity_poly.type
_entity_poly.pdbx_seq_one_letter_code
_entity_poly.pdbx_strand_id
1 'polypeptide(L)' 'MLRWLPVWSTCTMLELFMQIQEIKTWKNDWAIVYDILKGKDNSSFGWDEHRQMVVTEDAVWNSYIS' A
#
# COMPACT_ATOMS: atom_id res chain seq x y z
N MET A 1 29.93 35.29 4.52
CA MET A 1 28.83 34.99 5.47
C MET A 1 27.69 34.34 4.69
N LEU A 2 27.61 33.01 4.67
CA LEU A 2 26.45 32.28 4.14
C LEU A 2 25.41 32.17 5.27
N ARG A 3 24.75 33.29 5.56
CA ARG A 3 23.65 33.34 6.51
C ARG A 3 22.38 33.16 5.68
N TRP A 4 21.53 32.21 6.05
CA TRP A 4 20.21 31.94 5.47
C TRP A 4 20.15 31.01 4.24
N LEU A 5 20.44 29.72 4.42
CA LEU A 5 19.59 28.71 3.77
C LEU A 5 18.24 28.76 4.51
N PRO A 6 17.12 29.05 3.83
CA PRO A 6 15.87 29.34 4.50
C PRO A 6 15.31 28.04 5.09
N VAL A 7 14.84 28.11 6.34
CA VAL A 7 14.03 27.07 7.04
C VAL A 7 12.80 26.61 6.22
N TRP A 8 12.48 27.32 5.15
CA TRP A 8 11.44 27.04 4.18
C TRP A 8 11.78 25.84 3.28
N SER A 9 13.08 25.52 3.11
CA SER A 9 13.53 24.35 2.34
C SER A 9 13.30 23.02 3.07
N THR A 10 13.17 23.02 4.40
CA THR A 10 12.89 21.80 5.16
C THR A 10 11.39 21.54 5.29
N CYS A 11 10.55 22.57 5.45
CA CYS A 11 9.09 22.39 5.49
C CYS A 11 8.54 21.80 4.18
N THR A 12 8.97 22.33 3.03
CA THR A 12 8.58 21.80 1.71
C THR A 12 9.14 20.41 1.42
N MET A 13 10.35 20.09 1.89
CA MET A 13 10.91 18.74 1.79
C MET A 13 10.15 17.73 2.65
N LEU A 14 9.69 18.11 3.84
CA LEU A 14 8.90 17.22 4.70
C LEU A 14 7.51 16.95 4.10
N GLU A 15 6.85 17.97 3.54
CA GLU A 15 5.59 17.81 2.80
C GLU A 15 5.74 16.84 1.62
N LEU A 16 6.77 17.02 0.80
CA LEU A 16 7.10 16.11 -0.30
C LEU A 16 7.48 14.71 0.20
N PHE A 17 8.22 14.61 1.31
CA PHE A 17 8.59 13.33 1.90
C PHE A 17 7.36 12.55 2.37
N MET A 18 6.39 13.21 3.00
CA MET A 18 5.12 12.60 3.41
C MET A 18 4.32 12.10 2.20
N GLN A 19 4.24 12.89 1.12
CA GLN A 19 3.61 12.47 -0.14
C GLN A 19 4.33 11.25 -0.77
N ILE A 20 5.67 11.21 -0.71
CA ILE A 20 6.45 10.06 -1.19
C ILE A 20 6.23 8.82 -0.30
N GLN A 21 6.13 9.00 1.02
CA GLN A 21 5.83 7.90 1.94
C GLN A 21 4.46 7.31 1.64
N GLU A 22 3.43 8.13 1.42
CA GLU A 22 2.11 7.66 1.01
C GLU A 22 2.19 6.85 -0.28
N ILE A 23 2.77 7.40 -1.35
CA ILE A 23 2.91 6.67 -2.64
C ILE A 23 3.64 5.33 -2.45
N LYS A 24 4.64 5.28 -1.56
CA LYS A 24 5.36 4.05 -1.25
C LYS A 24 4.49 3.03 -0.50
N THR A 25 3.69 3.47 0.46
CA THR A 25 2.72 2.63 1.19
C THR A 25 1.68 2.08 0.22
N TRP A 26 1.05 2.94 -0.59
CA TRP A 26 0.06 2.53 -1.58
C TRP A 26 0.62 1.51 -2.59
N LYS A 27 1.89 1.63 -2.99
CA LYS A 27 2.55 0.64 -3.87
C LYS A 27 2.77 -0.71 -3.19
N ASN A 28 3.13 -0.71 -1.90
CA ASN A 28 3.30 -1.94 -1.13
C ASN A 28 1.95 -2.63 -0.91
N ASP A 29 0.90 -1.88 -0.60
CA ASP A 29 -0.45 -2.40 -0.43
C ASP A 29 -0.99 -2.98 -1.73
N TRP A 30 -0.70 -2.32 -2.87
CA TRP A 30 -1.04 -2.85 -4.19
C TRP A 30 -0.34 -4.19 -4.43
N ALA A 31 0.95 -4.32 -4.13
CA ALA A 31 1.68 -5.57 -4.34
C ALA A 31 1.00 -6.78 -3.65
N ILE A 32 0.46 -6.59 -2.45
CA ILE A 32 -0.29 -7.63 -1.72
C ILE A 32 -1.57 -8.01 -2.49
N VAL A 33 -2.34 -7.01 -2.94
CA VAL A 33 -3.55 -7.25 -3.76
C VAL A 33 -3.20 -7.94 -5.07
N TYR A 34 -2.09 -7.57 -5.70
CA TYR A 34 -1.61 -8.23 -6.93
C TYR A 34 -1.29 -9.69 -6.70
N ASP A 35 -0.58 -10.00 -5.62
CA ASP A 35 -0.17 -11.37 -5.31
C ASP A 35 -1.39 -12.25 -5.00
N ILE A 36 -2.40 -11.70 -4.32
CA ILE A 36 -3.69 -12.36 -4.09
C ILE A 36 -4.42 -12.63 -5.41
N LEU A 37 -4.54 -11.61 -6.28
CA LEU A 37 -5.25 -11.75 -7.56
C LEU A 37 -4.52 -12.62 -8.58
N LYS A 38 -3.18 -12.59 -8.57
CA LYS A 38 -2.33 -13.36 -9.49
C LYS A 38 -2.01 -14.76 -8.97
N GLY A 39 -2.34 -15.06 -7.72
CA GLY A 39 -2.22 -16.37 -7.07
C GLY A 39 -3.08 -17.44 -7.75
N LYS A 40 -2.69 -17.79 -8.97
CA LYS A 40 -3.32 -18.76 -9.84
C LYS A 40 -3.03 -20.15 -9.26
N ASP A 41 -4.10 -20.86 -8.94
CA ASP A 41 -4.15 -22.29 -8.63
C ASP A 41 -3.81 -22.74 -7.20
N ASN A 42 -3.51 -21.85 -6.25
CA ASN A 42 -3.32 -22.21 -4.82
C ASN A 42 -3.66 -21.11 -3.81
N SER A 43 -4.10 -19.93 -4.26
CA SER A 43 -4.58 -18.93 -3.31
C SER A 43 -6.01 -19.30 -2.93
N SER A 44 -6.29 -19.42 -1.62
CA SER A 44 -7.65 -19.64 -1.12
C SER A 44 -8.57 -18.43 -1.35
N PHE A 45 -8.07 -17.40 -2.03
CA PHE A 45 -8.75 -16.16 -2.33
C PHE A 45 -9.37 -16.22 -3.74
N GLY A 46 -10.66 -15.99 -3.80
CA GLY A 46 -11.41 -15.76 -5.03
C GLY A 46 -11.68 -14.27 -5.25
N TRP A 47 -11.91 -13.89 -6.51
CA TRP A 47 -12.45 -12.58 -6.85
C TRP A 47 -13.96 -12.66 -7.07
N ASP A 48 -14.74 -11.87 -6.33
CA ASP A 48 -16.18 -11.72 -6.56
C ASP A 48 -16.41 -10.60 -7.58
N GLU A 49 -16.75 -10.98 -8.80
CA GLU A 49 -17.04 -10.05 -9.90
C GLU A 49 -18.26 -9.15 -9.64
N HIS A 50 -19.24 -9.59 -8.83
CA HIS A 50 -20.45 -8.81 -8.56
C HIS A 50 -20.21 -7.72 -7.54
N ARG A 51 -19.35 -8.00 -6.56
CA ARG A 51 -19.00 -7.07 -5.48
C ARG A 51 -17.68 -6.34 -5.73
N GLN A 52 -16.94 -6.73 -6.77
CA GLN A 52 -15.62 -6.20 -7.10
C GLN A 52 -14.66 -6.26 -5.90
N MET A 53 -14.65 -7.41 -5.20
CA MET A 53 -13.87 -7.60 -3.97
C MET A 53 -13.26 -9.01 -3.90
N VAL A 54 -12.18 -9.13 -3.13
CA VAL A 54 -11.57 -10.41 -2.78
C VAL A 54 -12.44 -11.12 -1.74
N VAL A 55 -12.74 -12.40 -1.94
CA VAL A 55 -13.53 -13.25 -1.04
C VAL A 55 -12.73 -14.50 -0.69
N THR A 56 -12.72 -14.88 0.58
CA THR A 56 -12.07 -16.09 1.10
C THR A 56 -12.75 -16.51 2.40
N GLU A 57 -12.42 -17.69 2.93
CA GLU A 57 -12.78 -18.08 4.29
C GLU A 57 -12.14 -17.16 5.34
N ASP A 58 -12.89 -16.84 6.40
CA ASP A 58 -12.44 -15.97 7.50
C ASP A 58 -11.13 -16.47 8.14
N ALA A 59 -10.93 -17.79 8.22
CA ALA A 59 -9.71 -18.39 8.75
C ALA A 59 -8.47 -17.99 7.93
N VAL A 60 -8.59 -17.93 6.60
CA VAL A 60 -7.51 -17.51 5.70
C VAL A 60 -7.28 -16.00 5.83
N TRP A 61 -8.35 -15.21 5.89
CA TRP A 61 -8.28 -13.75 6.07
C TRP A 61 -7.53 -13.38 7.36
N ASN A 62 -7.89 -14.05 8.46
CA ASN A 62 -7.27 -13.84 9.77
C ASN A 62 -5.78 -14.23 9.79
N SER A 63 -5.36 -15.22 9.00
CA SER A 63 -3.94 -15.58 8.90
C SER A 63 -3.07 -14.54 8.18
N TYR A 64 -3.69 -13.68 7.36
CA TYR A 64 -3.00 -12.63 6.59
C TYR A 64 -2.94 -11.28 7.33
N ILE A 65 -3.91 -11.01 8.21
CA ILE A 65 -4.00 -9.76 8.97
C ILE A 65 -3.31 -9.86 10.34
N SER A 66 -3.16 -11.08 10.87
CA SER A 66 -2.47 -11.33 12.14
C SER A 66 -0.97 -11.12 12.04
#